data_AF-A0A850P2X5-F1
#
_entry.id   AF-A0A850P2X5-F1
#
_cell.length_a   1.000
_cell.length_b   1.000
_cell.length_c   1.000
_cell.angle_alpha   90.00
_cell.angle_beta   90.00
_cell.angle_gamma   90.00
#
_symmetry.space_group_name_H-M   'P 1'
#
loop_
_entity.id
_entity.type
_entity.pdbx_description
1 polymer ?
#
loop_
_entity_poly.entity_id
_entity_poly.type
_entity_poly.pdbx_seq_one_letter_code
_entity_poly.pdbx_strand_id
1 'polypeptide(L)'
;ALLAAMQDTLATPEGEWPAPARNKDGPRPSPALVALLKVLLAANAEAHGVAPKLLANAEDIDRLATEDHPDIAALHGWRFELYGRDALALKSGERALAVDGRKIVLVARPS
;
A
#
# COMPACT_ATOMS: atom_id res chain seq x y z
N ALA A 1 14.98 -39.98 -10.62
CA ALA A 1 14.58 -39.17 -9.46
C ALA A 1 13.42 -38.23 -9.81
N LEU A 2 13.59 -37.27 -10.74
CA LEU A 2 12.52 -36.33 -11.11
C LEU A 2 11.28 -37.01 -11.71
N LEU A 3 11.48 -37.97 -12.64
CA LEU A 3 10.40 -38.74 -13.26
C LEU A 3 9.57 -39.56 -12.27
N ALA A 4 10.22 -40.11 -11.23
CA ALA A 4 9.53 -40.88 -10.18
C ALA A 4 8.66 -39.95 -9.32
N ALA A 5 9.19 -38.80 -8.91
CA ALA A 5 8.44 -37.81 -8.13
C ALA A 5 7.21 -37.25 -8.89
N MET A 6 7.29 -37.15 -10.22
CA MET A 6 6.14 -36.76 -11.06
C MET A 6 5.08 -37.86 -11.18
N GLN A 7 5.49 -39.12 -11.23
CA GLN A 7 4.56 -40.27 -11.27
C GLN A 7 3.82 -40.42 -9.93
N ASP A 8 4.51 -40.24 -8.82
CA ASP A 8 3.92 -40.29 -7.47
C ASP A 8 2.87 -39.18 -7.27
N THR A 9 3.12 -37.98 -7.81
CA THR A 9 2.15 -36.85 -7.73
C THR A 9 0.94 -37.02 -8.63
N LEU A 10 1.08 -37.68 -9.79
CA LEU A 10 -0.04 -38.00 -10.68
C LEU A 10 -0.90 -39.17 -10.18
N ALA A 11 -0.36 -40.00 -9.28
CA ALA A 11 -1.10 -41.10 -8.63
C ALA A 11 -1.95 -40.64 -7.44
N THR A 12 -1.74 -39.42 -6.94
CA THR A 12 -2.53 -38.84 -5.84
C THR A 12 -3.95 -38.49 -6.33
N PRO A 13 -5.01 -38.94 -5.63
CA PRO A 13 -6.39 -38.59 -5.96
C PRO A 13 -6.56 -37.06 -6.04
N GLU A 14 -7.33 -36.58 -7.02
CA GLU A 14 -7.55 -35.12 -7.23
C GLU A 14 -8.07 -34.40 -5.97
N GLY A 15 -8.76 -35.11 -5.07
CA GLY A 15 -9.26 -34.58 -3.80
C GLY A 15 -8.19 -34.30 -2.73
N GLU A 16 -6.98 -34.81 -2.89
CA GLU A 16 -5.84 -34.60 -1.98
C GLU A 16 -4.85 -33.54 -2.51
N TRP A 17 -5.14 -32.94 -3.66
CA TRP A 17 -4.28 -31.93 -4.24
C TRP A 17 -4.30 -30.65 -3.38
N PRO A 18 -3.15 -29.98 -3.18
CA PRO A 18 -3.13 -28.68 -2.54
C PRO A 18 -3.97 -27.71 -3.36
N ALA A 19 -4.81 -26.93 -2.68
CA ALA A 19 -5.59 -25.90 -3.36
C ALA A 19 -4.65 -24.99 -4.16
N PRO A 20 -4.95 -24.69 -5.44
CA PRO A 20 -4.14 -23.77 -6.22
C PRO A 20 -4.01 -22.46 -5.47
N ALA A 21 -2.79 -21.91 -5.43
CA ALA A 21 -2.55 -20.61 -4.82
C ALA A 21 -3.54 -19.61 -5.42
N ARG A 22 -4.38 -19.00 -4.57
CA ARG A 22 -5.34 -18.00 -5.01
C ARG A 22 -4.58 -16.92 -5.75
N ASN A 23 -4.90 -16.74 -7.02
CA ASN A 23 -4.35 -15.66 -7.81
C ASN A 23 -4.65 -14.35 -7.07
N LYS A 24 -3.65 -13.50 -6.83
CA LYS A 24 -3.81 -12.19 -6.18
C LYS A 24 -4.53 -11.20 -7.12
N ASP A 25 -5.61 -11.62 -7.78
CA ASP A 25 -6.44 -10.79 -8.65
C ASP A 25 -7.39 -9.92 -7.82
N GLY A 26 -6.82 -9.26 -6.80
CA GLY A 26 -7.49 -8.15 -6.13
C GLY A 26 -7.56 -6.93 -7.04
N PRO A 27 -8.37 -5.93 -6.69
CA PRO A 27 -8.38 -4.65 -7.39
C PRO A 27 -6.96 -4.10 -7.47
N ARG A 28 -6.50 -3.74 -8.67
CA ARG A 28 -5.19 -3.09 -8.82
C ARG A 28 -5.31 -1.63 -8.37
N PRO A 29 -4.34 -1.11 -7.59
CA PRO A 29 -4.38 0.29 -7.18
C PRO A 29 -4.31 1.21 -8.41
N SER A 30 -5.05 2.33 -8.36
CA SER A 30 -4.91 3.38 -9.36
C SER A 30 -3.46 3.90 -9.35
N PRO A 31 -2.73 3.85 -10.49
CA PRO A 31 -1.34 4.34 -10.54
C PRO A 31 -1.20 5.81 -10.14
N ALA A 32 -2.21 6.63 -10.47
CA ALA A 32 -2.24 8.04 -10.12
C ALA A 32 -2.41 8.24 -8.61
N LEU A 33 -3.28 7.45 -7.97
CA LEU A 33 -3.48 7.51 -6.52
C LEU A 33 -2.20 7.07 -5.78
N VAL A 34 -1.56 5.99 -6.22
CA VAL A 34 -0.28 5.52 -5.66
C VAL A 34 0.80 6.59 -5.78
N ALA A 35 0.89 7.26 -6.93
CA ALA A 35 1.83 8.36 -7.12
C ALA A 35 1.55 9.52 -6.15
N LEU A 36 0.29 9.89 -5.98
CA LEU A 36 -0.12 10.95 -5.06
C LEU A 36 0.25 10.62 -3.60
N LEU A 37 -0.01 9.38 -3.17
CA LEU A 37 0.34 8.90 -1.83
C LEU A 37 1.85 8.86 -1.61
N LYS A 38 2.65 8.57 -2.65
CA LYS A 38 4.11 8.60 -2.60
C LYS A 38 4.66 10.04 -2.53
N VAL A 39 4.03 10.98 -3.20
CA VAL A 39 4.37 12.42 -3.08
C VAL A 39 4.11 12.89 -1.65
N LEU A 40 2.96 12.55 -1.07
CA LEU A 40 2.67 12.85 0.33
C LEU A 40 3.68 12.19 1.28
N LEU A 41 4.02 10.91 1.05
CA LEU A 41 5.01 10.19 1.86
C LEU A 41 6.37 10.89 1.87
N ALA A 42 6.83 11.33 0.70
CA ALA A 42 8.07 12.08 0.57
C ALA A 42 8.00 13.42 1.30
N ALA A 43 6.91 14.18 1.14
CA ALA A 43 6.70 15.46 1.79
C ALA A 43 6.73 15.35 3.33
N ASN A 44 6.03 14.37 3.88
CA ASN A 44 6.00 14.14 5.33
C ASN A 44 7.36 13.65 5.84
N ALA A 45 8.04 12.76 5.10
CA ALA A 45 9.39 12.32 5.44
C ALA A 45 10.39 13.49 5.49
N GLU A 46 10.36 14.39 4.50
CA GLU A 46 11.18 15.60 4.45
C GLU A 46 10.87 16.55 5.62
N ALA A 47 9.59 16.76 5.93
CA ALA A 47 9.16 17.64 7.03
C ALA A 47 9.63 17.14 8.40
N HIS A 48 9.71 15.82 8.59
CA HIS A 48 10.10 15.19 9.85
C HIS A 48 11.57 14.74 9.90
N GLY A 49 12.33 14.89 8.80
CA GLY A 49 13.74 14.49 8.74
C GLY A 49 13.97 12.98 8.86
N VAL A 50 13.02 12.16 8.38
CA VAL A 50 13.09 10.69 8.43
C VAL A 50 13.16 10.10 7.03
N ALA A 51 13.66 8.86 6.91
CA ALA A 51 13.64 8.17 5.62
C ALA A 51 12.21 7.72 5.26
N PRO A 52 11.72 7.94 4.01
CA PRO A 52 10.34 7.59 3.61
C PRO A 52 9.95 6.14 3.90
N LYS A 53 10.89 5.20 3.71
CA LYS A 53 10.67 3.76 3.97
C LYS A 53 10.39 3.43 5.44
N LEU A 54 10.74 4.31 6.38
CA LEU A 54 10.41 4.12 7.80
C LEU A 54 8.94 4.42 8.09
N LEU A 55 8.31 5.27 7.27
CA LEU A 55 6.89 5.65 7.38
C LEU A 55 5.99 4.64 6.67
N ALA A 56 6.32 4.24 5.44
CA ALA A 56 5.58 3.25 4.66
C ALA A 56 6.45 2.59 3.58
N ASN A 57 6.20 1.31 3.28
CA ASN A 57 6.79 0.61 2.14
C ASN A 57 5.84 0.61 0.92
N ALA A 58 6.27 0.04 -0.21
CA ALA A 58 5.45 0.02 -1.43
C ALA A 58 4.15 -0.78 -1.29
N GLU A 59 4.18 -1.90 -0.57
CA GLU A 59 3.00 -2.73 -0.30
C GLU A 59 2.00 -1.99 0.59
N ASP A 60 2.48 -1.26 1.61
CA ASP A 60 1.63 -0.40 2.45
C ASP A 60 0.87 0.63 1.59
N ILE A 61 1.53 1.26 0.62
CA ILE A 61 0.91 2.25 -0.27
C ILE A 61 -0.14 1.60 -1.19
N ASP A 62 0.17 0.44 -1.76
CA ASP A 62 -0.73 -0.28 -2.66
C ASP A 62 -1.98 -0.76 -1.91
N ARG A 63 -1.81 -1.26 -0.68
CA ARG A 63 -2.91 -1.65 0.20
C ARG A 63 -3.73 -0.43 0.64
N LEU A 64 -3.09 0.69 0.98
CA LEU A 64 -3.78 1.92 1.31
C LEU A 64 -4.62 2.45 0.14
N ALA A 65 -4.16 2.27 -1.10
CA ALA A 65 -4.88 2.68 -2.30
C ALA A 65 -6.05 1.75 -2.69
N THR A 66 -6.12 0.52 -2.18
CA THR A 66 -7.09 -0.50 -2.63
C THR A 66 -8.06 -0.97 -1.56
N GLU A 67 -7.62 -1.11 -0.31
CA GLU A 67 -8.42 -1.64 0.79
C GLU A 67 -9.09 -0.52 1.56
N ASP A 68 -10.35 -0.68 1.98
CA ASP A 68 -11.03 0.34 2.81
C ASP A 68 -10.40 0.48 4.20
N HIS A 69 -9.99 -0.66 4.79
CA HIS A 69 -9.44 -0.73 6.16
C HIS A 69 -8.18 -1.61 6.19
N PRO A 70 -7.06 -1.16 5.62
CA PRO A 70 -5.83 -1.96 5.55
C PRO A 70 -5.17 -2.06 6.92
N ASP A 71 -4.80 -3.27 7.32
CA ASP A 71 -3.91 -3.47 8.46
C ASP A 71 -2.44 -3.37 8.02
N ILE A 72 -1.89 -2.15 8.06
CA ILE A 72 -0.53 -1.80 7.60
C ILE A 72 0.19 -0.93 8.63
N ALA A 73 1.53 -1.03 8.66
CA ALA A 73 2.34 -0.33 9.66
C ALA A 73 2.17 1.21 9.62
N ALA A 74 1.89 1.75 8.43
CA ALA A 74 1.65 3.17 8.21
C ALA A 74 0.47 3.73 9.03
N LEU A 75 -0.49 2.88 9.43
CA LEU A 75 -1.70 3.27 10.16
C LEU A 75 -1.61 3.06 11.67
N HIS A 76 -0.41 2.80 12.21
CA HIS A 76 -0.21 2.51 13.62
C HIS A 76 0.88 3.38 14.27
N GLY A 77 0.66 3.75 15.52
CA GLY A 77 1.63 4.46 16.38
C GLY A 77 2.18 5.74 15.74
N TRP A 78 3.48 5.98 15.90
CA TRP A 78 4.12 7.20 15.41
C TRP A 78 4.05 7.36 13.87
N ARG A 79 3.94 6.27 13.10
CA ARG A 79 3.80 6.34 11.64
C ARG A 79 2.44 6.91 11.23
N PHE A 80 1.41 6.60 12.01
CA PHE A 80 0.08 7.18 11.81
C PHE A 80 0.11 8.70 12.00
N GLU A 81 0.79 9.16 13.05
CA GLU A 81 0.91 10.59 13.37
C GLU A 81 1.67 11.36 12.29
N LEU A 82 2.74 10.77 11.76
CA LEU A 82 3.61 11.40 10.77
C LEU A 82 3.14 11.22 9.32
N TYR A 83 2.31 10.22 9.01
CA TYR A 83 1.91 9.93 7.61
C TYR A 83 0.50 9.35 7.49
N GLY A 84 0.18 8.30 8.26
CA GLY A 84 -1.05 7.53 8.06
C GLY A 84 -2.34 8.37 8.12
N ARG A 85 -2.44 9.28 9.08
CA ARG A 85 -3.60 10.20 9.21
C ARG A 85 -3.80 11.05 7.96
N ASP A 86 -2.72 11.63 7.47
CA ASP A 86 -2.71 12.50 6.29
C ASP A 86 -3.02 11.70 5.02
N ALA A 87 -2.49 10.48 4.90
CA ALA A 87 -2.74 9.58 3.79
C ALA A 87 -4.21 9.16 3.70
N LEU A 88 -4.85 8.84 4.84
CA LEU A 88 -6.28 8.55 4.89
C LEU A 88 -7.13 9.76 4.50
N ALA A 89 -6.82 10.94 5.03
CA ALA A 89 -7.57 12.16 4.71
C ALA A 89 -7.43 12.58 3.24
N LEU A 90 -6.27 12.31 2.63
CA LEU A 90 -6.06 12.52 1.20
C LEU A 90 -6.84 11.49 0.37
N LYS A 91 -6.83 10.21 0.78
CA LYS A 91 -7.57 9.13 0.11
C LYS A 91 -9.09 9.36 0.15
N SER A 92 -9.63 9.81 1.29
CA SER A 92 -11.06 10.09 1.45
C SER A 92 -11.51 11.37 0.73
N GLY A 93 -10.57 12.17 0.23
CA GLY A 93 -10.86 13.45 -0.43
C GLY A 93 -11.18 14.59 0.53
N GLU A 94 -10.85 14.47 1.82
CA GLU A 94 -10.99 15.55 2.80
C GLU A 94 -9.87 16.60 2.65
N ARG A 95 -8.70 16.18 2.17
CA ARG A 95 -7.53 17.03 1.96
C ARG A 95 -7.07 16.99 0.50
N ALA A 96 -6.34 18.02 0.10
CA ALA A 96 -5.68 18.11 -1.20
C ALA A 96 -4.21 18.45 -1.04
N LEU A 97 -3.38 18.01 -1.99
CA LEU A 97 -1.99 18.45 -2.09
C LEU A 97 -1.92 19.79 -2.81
N ALA A 98 -1.11 20.70 -2.26
CA ALA A 98 -0.76 21.96 -2.88
C ALA A 98 0.76 22.16 -2.84
N VAL A 99 1.24 23.10 -3.65
CA VAL A 99 2.63 23.54 -3.65
C VAL A 99 2.71 24.88 -2.93
N ASP A 100 3.54 24.96 -1.90
CA ASP A 100 3.91 26.21 -1.23
C ASP A 100 5.42 26.45 -1.43
N GLY A 101 5.74 27.35 -2.36
CA GLY A 101 7.10 27.58 -2.82
C GLY A 101 7.72 26.32 -3.44
N ARG A 102 8.60 25.66 -2.69
CA ARG A 102 9.27 24.40 -3.11
C ARG A 102 8.82 23.19 -2.30
N LYS A 103 7.85 23.36 -1.39
CA LYS A 103 7.36 22.30 -0.51
C LYS A 103 5.99 21.83 -0.96
N ILE A 104 5.72 20.56 -0.75
CA ILE A 104 4.37 20.01 -0.84
C ILE A 104 3.69 20.17 0.51
N VAL A 105 2.46 20.67 0.51
CA VAL A 105 1.65 20.88 1.72
C VAL A 105 0.26 20.29 1.54
N LEU A 106 -0.36 19.90 2.65
CA LEU A 106 -1.77 19.48 2.66
C LEU A 106 -2.67 20.66 3.01
N VAL A 107 -3.62 20.95 2.12
CA VAL A 107 -4.66 21.97 2.32
C VAL A 107 -6.03 21.30 2.45
N ALA A 108 -7.03 22.06 2.89
CA ALA A 108 -8.42 21.63 2.83
C ALA A 108 -8.85 21.47 1.35
N ARG A 109 -9.65 20.46 1.03
CA ARG A 109 -10.21 20.33 -0.31
C ARG A 109 -11.12 21.55 -0.60
N PRO A 110 -10.93 22.28 -1.72
CA PRO A 110 -11.87 23.31 -2.13
C PRO A 110 -13.25 22.70 -2.36
N SER A 111 -14.29 23.36 -1.86
CA SER A 111 -15.70 23.02 -2.12
C SER A 111 -16.08 23.25 -3.59
#